data_AF-A0A4Y2E0L5-F1
#
_entry.id   AF-A0A4Y2E0L5-F1
#
_cell.length_a   1.000
_cell.length_b   1.000
_cell.length_c   1.000
_cell.angle_alpha   90.00
_cell.angle_beta   90.00
_cell.angle_gamma   90.00
#
_symmetry.space_group_name_H-M   'P 1'
#
loop_
_entity.id
_entity.type
_entity.pdbx_description
1 polymer ?
#
loop_
_entity_poly.entity_id
_entity_poly.type
_entity_poly.pdbx_seq_one_letter_code
_entity_poly.pdbx_strand_id
1 'polypeptide(L)'
;MYLQKYVKEDTGKELSLILDYRTNWNSLPATIERFQKLKVYIDKALIDKESDTKFSDLQCSKIKDVIESLQPFKLAVDALSRRDSTLLTAETTRKFILEKLLTQDTMLRVELSEALRVRIKERLTVVTGILVYLQNPKN
;
A
#
# COMPACT_ATOMS: atom_id res chain seq x y z
N MET A 1 23.28 9.55 -18.20
CA MET A 1 22.12 9.29 -17.32
C MET A 1 22.62 9.07 -15.89
N TYR A 2 22.85 10.15 -15.13
CA TYR A 2 23.56 10.10 -13.84
C TYR A 2 22.85 9.25 -12.78
N LEU A 3 21.51 9.32 -12.73
CA LEU A 3 20.70 8.54 -11.80
C LEU A 3 20.89 7.02 -11.95
N GLN A 4 20.78 6.50 -13.17
CA GLN A 4 20.90 5.06 -13.41
C GLN A 4 22.34 4.56 -13.23
N LYS A 5 23.35 5.43 -13.37
CA LYS A 5 24.73 5.10 -13.04
C LYS A 5 24.85 4.77 -11.54
N TYR A 6 24.38 5.65 -10.66
CA TYR A 6 24.40 5.41 -9.21
C TYR A 6 23.58 4.21 -8.77
N VAL A 7 22.40 4.05 -9.37
CA VAL A 7 21.54 2.90 -9.08
C VAL A 7 22.24 1.60 -9.44
N LYS A 8 22.89 1.53 -10.61
CA LYS A 8 23.59 0.34 -11.09
C LYS A 8 24.87 0.04 -10.32
N GLU A 9 25.59 1.08 -9.88
CA GLU A 9 26.77 0.94 -9.03
C GLU A 9 26.42 0.34 -7.65
N ASP A 10 25.34 0.81 -7.01
CA ASP A 10 24.98 0.34 -5.67
C ASP A 10 24.10 -0.93 -5.65
N THR A 11 23.27 -1.17 -6.66
CA THR A 11 22.32 -2.31 -6.69
C THR A 11 22.65 -3.38 -7.74
N GLY A 12 23.66 -3.15 -8.58
CA GLY A 12 24.07 -4.05 -9.66
C GLY A 12 23.11 -4.13 -10.85
N LYS A 13 21.97 -3.42 -10.80
CA LYS A 13 20.94 -3.41 -11.85
C LYS A 13 20.33 -2.02 -11.97
N GLU A 14 19.73 -1.73 -13.12
CA GLU A 14 18.97 -0.49 -13.30
C GLU A 14 17.58 -0.63 -12.65
N LEU A 15 17.13 0.44 -11.99
CA LEU A 15 15.80 0.51 -11.38
C LEU A 15 15.00 1.60 -12.10
N SER A 16 13.99 1.19 -12.87
CA SER A 16 12.97 2.11 -13.40
C SER A 16 11.83 2.26 -12.41
N LEU A 17 11.14 3.41 -12.44
CA LEU A 17 9.88 3.56 -11.71
C LEU A 17 8.84 2.60 -12.30
N ILE A 18 8.09 1.90 -11.43
CA ILE A 18 6.97 1.07 -11.88
C ILE A 18 5.79 1.99 -12.12
N LEU A 19 5.24 1.98 -13.33
CA LEU A 19 4.01 2.71 -13.60
C LEU A 19 2.84 2.00 -12.92
N ASP A 20 1.98 2.80 -12.30
CA ASP A 20 0.72 2.32 -11.78
C ASP A 20 -0.14 1.78 -12.93
N TYR A 21 -0.65 0.55 -12.80
CA TYR A 21 -1.49 -0.07 -13.82
C TYR A 21 -2.87 -0.36 -13.24
N ARG A 22 -3.92 0.05 -13.96
CA ARG A 22 -5.32 0.05 -13.48
C ARG A 22 -5.81 -1.31 -12.99
N THR A 23 -5.26 -2.39 -13.53
CA THR A 23 -5.65 -3.77 -13.19
C THR A 23 -4.84 -4.36 -12.03
N ASN A 24 -3.89 -3.62 -11.44
CA ASN A 24 -3.24 -4.02 -10.19
C ASN A 24 -3.85 -3.25 -9.06
N TRP A 25 -4.31 -3.95 -8.05
CA TRP A 25 -4.83 -3.27 -6.86
C TRP A 25 -3.74 -3.06 -5.81
N ASN A 26 -2.51 -3.54 -6.06
CA ASN A 26 -1.33 -3.36 -5.19
C ASN A 26 -0.16 -2.58 -5.83
N SER A 27 -0.35 -2.01 -7.04
CA SER A 27 0.69 -1.26 -7.77
C SER A 27 1.07 0.04 -7.09
N LEU A 28 0.11 0.83 -6.63
CA LEU A 28 0.37 2.14 -6.03
C LEU A 28 1.35 2.05 -4.85
N PRO A 29 1.15 1.18 -3.83
CA PRO A 29 2.13 0.99 -2.76
C PRO A 29 3.51 0.58 -3.29
N ALA A 30 3.56 -0.34 -4.26
CA ALA A 30 4.82 -0.82 -4.83
C ALA A 30 5.57 0.29 -5.61
N THR A 31 4.85 1.16 -6.32
CA THR A 31 5.41 2.30 -7.03
C THR A 31 5.99 3.31 -6.05
N ILE A 32 5.27 3.64 -4.97
CA ILE A 32 5.71 4.60 -3.96
C ILE A 32 6.90 4.04 -3.16
N GLU A 33 6.88 2.76 -2.77
CA GLU A 33 8.02 2.07 -2.16
C GLU A 33 9.27 2.13 -3.07
N ARG A 34 9.09 1.97 -4.39
CA ARG A 34 10.21 2.06 -5.34
C ARG A 34 10.72 3.48 -5.51
N PHE A 35 9.82 4.47 -5.50
CA PHE A 35 10.20 5.88 -5.47
C PHE A 35 11.04 6.21 -4.23
N GLN A 36 10.65 5.73 -3.05
CA GLN A 36 11.41 5.94 -1.81
C GLN A 36 12.83 5.38 -1.90
N LYS A 37 13.02 4.21 -2.53
CA LYS A 37 14.36 3.65 -2.81
C LYS A 37 15.14 4.51 -3.81
N LEU A 38 14.49 5.00 -4.86
CA LEU A 38 15.11 5.82 -5.89
C LEU A 38 15.52 7.21 -5.38
N LYS A 39 14.81 7.74 -4.38
CA LYS A 39 15.06 9.06 -3.78
C LYS A 39 16.52 9.27 -3.40
N VAL A 40 17.16 8.30 -2.74
CA VAL A 40 18.58 8.40 -2.31
C VAL A 40 19.51 8.63 -3.51
N TYR A 41 19.25 7.96 -4.63
CA TYR A 41 20.03 8.13 -5.85
C TYR A 41 19.69 9.43 -6.59
N ILE A 42 18.45 9.91 -6.47
CA ILE A 42 18.05 11.22 -6.99
C ILE A 42 18.78 12.32 -6.21
N ASP A 43 18.83 12.23 -4.88
CA ASP A 43 19.55 13.18 -4.03
C ASP A 43 21.06 13.21 -4.39
N LYS A 44 21.70 12.03 -4.53
CA LYS A 44 23.10 11.95 -5.01
C LYS A 44 23.28 12.64 -6.37
N ALA A 45 22.43 12.31 -7.34
CA ALA A 45 22.50 12.88 -8.68
C ALA A 45 22.23 14.40 -8.73
N LEU A 46 21.39 14.92 -7.83
CA LEU A 46 21.12 16.35 -7.70
C LEU A 46 22.31 17.09 -7.09
N ILE A 47 23.00 16.49 -6.11
CA ILE A 47 24.23 17.02 -5.53
C ILE A 47 25.32 17.15 -6.61
N ASP A 48 25.54 16.12 -7.43
CA ASP A 48 26.55 16.18 -8.50
C ASP A 48 26.21 17.16 -9.62
N LYS A 49 24.92 17.51 -9.73
CA LYS A 49 24.43 18.50 -10.68
C LYS A 49 24.41 19.91 -10.10
N GLU A 50 24.90 20.09 -8.87
CA GLU A 50 24.90 21.36 -8.14
C GLU A 50 23.48 21.98 -8.11
N SER A 51 22.45 21.13 -8.04
CA SER A 51 21.07 21.60 -7.96
C SER A 51 20.69 21.89 -6.52
N ASP A 52 20.11 23.06 -6.28
CA ASP A 52 19.54 23.44 -4.98
C ASP A 52 18.23 22.72 -4.64
N THR A 53 17.68 21.93 -5.57
CA THR A 53 16.42 21.22 -5.37
C THR A 53 16.64 20.07 -4.40
N LYS A 54 15.91 20.07 -3.28
CA LYS A 54 15.95 18.98 -2.28
C LYS A 54 14.54 18.57 -1.91
N PHE A 55 14.35 17.27 -1.69
CA PHE A 55 13.12 16.78 -1.09
C PHE A 55 13.06 17.20 0.37
N SER A 56 11.97 17.85 0.76
CA SER A 56 11.74 18.20 2.16
C SER A 56 11.51 16.93 3.00
N ASP A 57 12.02 16.92 4.22
CA ASP A 57 11.77 15.84 5.18
C ASP A 57 10.28 15.67 5.45
N LEU A 58 9.50 16.76 5.44
CA LEU A 58 8.05 16.71 5.58
C LEU A 58 7.39 15.96 4.43
N GLN A 59 7.83 16.20 3.19
CA GLN A 59 7.30 15.48 2.02
C GLN A 59 7.64 13.99 2.12
N CYS A 60 8.83 13.65 2.60
CA CYS A 60 9.28 12.28 2.77
C CYS A 60 8.49 11.55 3.86
N SER A 61 8.19 12.24 4.97
CA SER A 61 7.35 11.70 6.04
C SER A 61 5.95 11.38 5.53
N LYS A 62 5.32 12.31 4.79
CA LYS A 62 3.98 12.08 4.21
C LYS A 62 3.95 10.89 3.24
N ILE A 63 4.99 10.73 2.43
CA ILE A 63 5.11 9.58 1.52
C ILE A 63 5.22 8.26 2.30
N LYS A 64 6.00 8.26 3.40
CA LYS A 64 6.12 7.10 4.28
C LYS A 64 4.78 6.76 4.94
N ASP A 65 4.05 7.75 5.44
CA ASP A 65 2.72 7.57 6.04
C ASP A 65 1.72 6.95 5.04
N VAL A 66 1.79 7.36 3.77
CA VAL A 66 0.97 6.77 2.69
C VAL A 66 1.32 5.30 2.48
N ILE A 67 2.61 4.95 2.39
CA ILE A 67 3.04 3.54 2.24
C ILE A 67 2.54 2.70 3.41
N GLU A 68 2.73 3.17 4.63
CA GLU A 68 2.31 2.46 5.84
C GLU A 68 0.80 2.25 5.88
N SER A 69 0.03 3.28 5.53
CA SER A 69 -1.44 3.22 5.49
C SER A 69 -1.97 2.23 4.44
N LEU A 70 -1.24 2.06 3.32
CA LEU A 70 -1.66 1.16 2.24
C LEU A 70 -1.12 -0.27 2.40
N GLN A 71 -0.19 -0.51 3.33
CA GLN A 71 0.41 -1.82 3.58
C GLN A 71 -0.63 -2.92 3.89
N PRO A 72 -1.67 -2.70 4.72
CA PRO A 72 -2.71 -3.70 4.97
C PRO A 72 -3.51 -4.05 3.72
N PHE A 73 -3.71 -3.09 2.82
CA PHE A 73 -4.45 -3.31 1.56
C PHE A 73 -3.65 -4.16 0.58
N LYS A 74 -2.33 -3.97 0.51
CA LYS A 74 -1.43 -4.82 -0.29
C LYS A 74 -1.54 -6.28 0.14
N LEU A 75 -1.44 -6.56 1.45
CA LEU A 75 -1.61 -7.92 1.99
C LEU A 75 -3.00 -8.49 1.73
N ALA A 76 -4.04 -7.65 1.84
CA ALA A 76 -5.41 -8.06 1.57
C ALA A 76 -5.63 -8.46 0.12
N VAL A 77 -5.11 -7.68 -0.83
CA VAL A 77 -5.17 -7.99 -2.27
C VAL A 77 -4.47 -9.32 -2.53
N ASP A 78 -3.29 -9.53 -1.95
CA ASP A 78 -2.54 -10.77 -2.13
C ASP A 78 -3.33 -11.98 -1.56
N ALA A 79 -3.92 -11.84 -0.38
CA ALA A 79 -4.74 -12.90 0.24
C ALA A 79 -6.00 -13.23 -0.59
N LEU A 80 -6.70 -12.21 -1.09
CA LEU A 80 -7.90 -12.36 -1.90
C LEU A 80 -7.63 -12.90 -3.31
N SER A 81 -6.45 -12.61 -3.86
CA SER A 81 -6.04 -13.05 -5.20
C SER A 81 -5.63 -14.53 -5.25
N ARG A 82 -5.52 -15.21 -4.11
CA ARG A 82 -5.23 -16.64 -4.07
C ARG A 82 -6.40 -17.47 -4.60
N ARG A 83 -6.09 -18.58 -5.28
CA ARG A 83 -7.11 -19.49 -5.84
C ARG A 83 -7.99 -20.16 -4.79
N ASP A 84 -7.49 -20.31 -3.58
CA ASP A 84 -8.20 -20.88 -2.43
C ASP A 84 -8.95 -19.83 -1.61
N SER A 85 -9.06 -18.58 -2.09
CA SER A 85 -9.79 -17.54 -1.37
C SER A 85 -11.29 -17.85 -1.34
N THR A 86 -11.86 -17.81 -0.14
CA THR A 86 -13.28 -18.06 0.10
C THR A 86 -13.96 -16.81 0.62
N LEU A 87 -15.30 -16.82 0.74
CA LEU A 87 -16.02 -15.72 1.36
C LEU A 87 -15.59 -15.49 2.82
N LEU A 88 -15.18 -16.55 3.53
CA LEU A 88 -14.58 -16.45 4.87
C LEU A 88 -13.21 -15.76 4.83
N THR A 89 -12.37 -16.09 3.86
CA THR A 89 -11.09 -15.40 3.65
C THR A 89 -11.30 -13.91 3.41
N ALA A 90 -12.34 -13.55 2.64
CA ALA A 90 -12.69 -12.16 2.41
C ALA A 90 -13.16 -11.44 3.68
N GLU A 91 -14.00 -12.08 4.48
CA GLU A 91 -14.50 -11.50 5.73
C GLU A 91 -13.39 -11.32 6.79
N THR A 92 -12.51 -12.32 6.93
CA THR A 92 -11.34 -12.23 7.82
C THR A 92 -10.36 -11.16 7.35
N THR A 93 -10.11 -11.07 6.04
CA THR A 93 -9.25 -10.04 5.44
C THR A 93 -9.83 -8.64 5.65
N ARG A 94 -11.15 -8.48 5.53
CA ARG A 94 -11.84 -7.22 5.83
C ARG A 94 -11.61 -6.77 7.28
N LYS A 95 -11.79 -7.68 8.24
CA LYS A 95 -11.53 -7.41 9.67
C LYS A 95 -10.07 -7.05 9.90
N PHE A 96 -9.15 -7.82 9.32
CA PHE A 96 -7.71 -7.56 9.37
C PHE A 96 -7.34 -6.14 8.91
N ILE A 97 -7.85 -5.67 7.76
CA ILE A 97 -7.55 -4.31 7.28
C ILE A 97 -8.03 -3.26 8.30
N LEU A 98 -9.26 -3.39 8.78
CA LEU A 98 -9.84 -2.43 9.73
C LEU A 98 -9.07 -2.39 11.05
N GLU A 99 -8.72 -3.56 11.60
CA GLU A 99 -7.91 -3.65 12.82
C GLU A 99 -6.52 -3.03 12.60
N LYS A 100 -5.86 -3.33 11.47
CA LYS A 100 -4.55 -2.75 11.17
C LYS A 100 -4.59 -1.23 11.03
N LEU A 101 -5.58 -0.69 10.32
CA LEU A 101 -5.76 0.75 10.21
C LEU A 101 -5.98 1.42 11.58
N LEU A 102 -6.73 0.79 12.49
CA LEU A 102 -6.95 1.34 13.83
C LEU A 102 -5.68 1.34 14.69
N THR A 103 -4.78 0.38 14.49
CA THR A 103 -3.50 0.30 15.21
C THR A 103 -2.40 1.19 14.62
N GLN A 104 -2.57 1.66 13.39
CA GLN A 104 -1.59 2.52 12.72
C GLN A 104 -1.69 3.96 13.23
N ASP A 105 -0.55 4.64 13.32
CA ASP A 105 -0.49 6.07 13.64
C ASP A 105 -0.20 6.90 12.39
N THR A 106 -1.07 6.75 11.39
CA THR A 106 -0.97 7.49 10.14
C THR A 106 -2.12 8.49 10.00
N MET A 107 -1.85 9.61 9.34
CA MET A 107 -2.87 10.65 9.11
C MET A 107 -4.07 10.11 8.32
N LEU A 108 -3.86 9.15 7.43
CA LEU A 108 -4.90 8.59 6.56
C LEU A 108 -5.76 7.51 7.21
N ARG A 109 -5.41 7.04 8.42
CA ARG A 109 -6.09 5.90 9.04
C ARG A 109 -7.60 6.10 9.17
N VAL A 110 -8.01 7.30 9.58
CA VAL A 110 -9.42 7.63 9.85
C VAL A 110 -10.20 7.65 8.54
N GLU A 111 -9.72 8.42 7.56
CA GLU A 111 -10.35 8.57 6.25
C GLU A 111 -10.44 7.22 5.51
N LEU A 112 -9.35 6.44 5.48
CA LEU A 112 -9.34 5.13 4.84
C LEU A 112 -10.25 4.14 5.55
N SER A 113 -10.26 4.12 6.88
CA SER A 113 -11.14 3.23 7.65
C SER A 113 -12.61 3.55 7.40
N GLU A 114 -12.97 4.82 7.34
CA GLU A 114 -14.35 5.25 7.14
C GLU A 114 -14.80 5.02 5.71
N ALA A 115 -13.97 5.40 4.72
CA ALA A 115 -14.24 5.11 3.32
C ALA A 115 -14.43 3.60 3.08
N LEU A 116 -13.59 2.76 3.70
CA LEU A 116 -13.72 1.32 3.61
C LEU A 116 -15.02 0.82 4.25
N ARG A 117 -15.39 1.32 5.44
CA ARG A 117 -16.68 0.96 6.10
C ARG A 117 -17.88 1.32 5.25
N VAL A 118 -17.89 2.50 4.63
CA VAL A 118 -18.96 2.93 3.72
C VAL A 118 -19.07 1.97 2.54
N ARG A 119 -17.97 1.67 1.87
CA ARG A 119 -17.96 0.73 0.73
C ARG A 119 -18.37 -0.69 1.10
N ILE A 120 -18.04 -1.13 2.31
CA ILE A 120 -18.48 -2.42 2.84
C ILE A 120 -20.00 -2.41 3.03
N LYS A 121 -20.57 -1.37 3.66
CA LYS A 121 -22.02 -1.25 3.88
C LYS A 121 -22.81 -1.25 2.56
N GLU A 122 -22.28 -0.61 1.52
CA GLU A 122 -22.89 -0.59 0.18
C GLU A 122 -22.94 -1.96 -0.50
N ARG A 123 -22.06 -2.90 -0.13
CA ARG A 123 -21.84 -4.16 -0.85
C ARG A 123 -22.15 -5.42 -0.06
N LEU A 124 -22.26 -5.32 1.27
CA LEU A 124 -22.63 -6.45 2.11
C LEU A 124 -24.08 -6.84 1.88
N THR A 125 -24.31 -8.14 1.78
CA THR A 125 -25.64 -8.73 1.62
C THR A 125 -25.96 -9.62 2.82
N VAL A 126 -27.26 -9.97 2.98
CA VAL A 126 -27.74 -10.88 4.03
C VAL A 126 -27.00 -12.23 4.01
N VAL A 127 -26.56 -12.68 2.83
CA VAL A 127 -25.82 -13.93 2.63
C VAL A 127 -24.51 -13.95 3.41
N THR A 128 -23.80 -12.82 3.51
CA THR A 128 -22.56 -12.74 4.27
C THR A 128 -22.81 -12.97 5.76
N GLY A 129 -23.91 -12.44 6.30
CA GLY A 129 -24.29 -12.63 7.71
C GLY A 129 -24.64 -14.09 8.02
N ILE A 130 -25.40 -14.75 7.13
CA ILE A 130 -25.74 -16.17 7.25
C ILE A 130 -24.47 -17.03 7.24
N LEU A 131 -23.53 -16.75 6.33
CA LEU A 131 -22.31 -17.53 6.20
C LEU A 131 -21.41 -17.42 7.45
N VAL A 132 -21.30 -16.21 8.03
CA VAL A 132 -20.57 -16.00 9.29
C VAL A 132 -21.22 -16.77 10.44
N TYR A 133 -22.55 -16.73 10.55
CA TYR A 133 -23.30 -17.48 11.56
C TYR A 133 -23.12 -19.00 11.42
N LEU A 134 -23.20 -19.54 10.19
CA LEU A 134 -23.01 -20.97 9.94
C LEU A 134 -21.61 -21.47 10.29
N GLN A 135 -20.59 -20.63 10.12
CA GLN A 135 -19.20 -20.98 10.44
C GLN A 135 -18.85 -20.77 11.91
N ASN A 136 -19.47 -19.81 12.58
CA ASN A 136 -19.34 -19.64 14.02
C ASN A 136 -20.68 -19.16 14.63
N PRO A 137 -21.56 -20.10 15.04
CA PRO A 137 -22.90 -19.77 15.53
C PRO A 137 -22.92 -19.06 16.89
N LYS A 138 -21.75 -18.84 17.50
CA LYS A 138 -21.58 -18.14 18.79
C LYS A 138 -21.15 -16.67 18.64
N ASN A 139 -20.89 -16.20 17.42
CA ASN A 139 -20.70 -14.78 17.11
C ASN A 139 -22.04 -14.11 16.83
#